data_AF-F2JST3-F1
#
_entry.id   AF-F2JST3-F1
#
_cell.length_a   1.000
_cell.length_b   1.000
_cell.length_c   1.000
_cell.angle_alpha   90.00
_cell.angle_beta   90.00
_cell.angle_gamma   90.00
#
_symmetry.space_group_name_H-M   'P 1'
#
loop_
_entity.id
_entity.type
_entity.pdbx_description
1 polymer ?
#
loop_
_entity_poly.entity_id
_entity_poly.type
_entity_poly.pdbx_seq_one_letter_code
_entity_poly.pdbx_strand_id
1 'polypeptide(L)'
;MRISKELWVEDGVKWTTWKKNQLVKRNKYKGSVYLVCSSPCDHWLFEVIEAKHLTKRYEACYVIGIMQTREGAIRYIASLIDNIYNKQIMSYEVLTT
;
A
#
# COMPACT_ATOMS: atom_id res chain seq x y z
N MET A 1 8.14 3.95 -5.25
CA MET A 1 6.91 4.27 -4.50
C MET A 1 7.26 5.19 -3.35
N ARG A 2 6.31 6.00 -2.92
CA ARG A 2 6.33 6.73 -1.64
C ARG A 2 5.71 5.85 -0.56
N ILE A 3 5.95 6.17 0.71
CA ILE A 3 5.37 5.46 1.85
C ILE A 3 4.42 6.43 2.53
N SER A 4 3.17 6.00 2.72
CA SER A 4 2.19 6.73 3.50
C SER A 4 2.67 6.89 4.95
N LYS A 5 2.41 8.04 5.57
CA LYS A 5 2.65 8.21 7.02
C LYS A 5 1.80 7.25 7.86
N GLU A 6 0.62 6.90 7.34
CA GLU A 6 -0.32 5.95 7.94
C GLU A 6 -0.10 4.51 7.42
N LEU A 7 1.14 4.18 7.01
CA LEU A 7 1.47 2.85 6.51
C LEU A 7 1.08 1.79 7.56
N TRP A 8 0.16 0.91 7.16
CA TRP A 8 -0.20 -0.25 7.94
C TRP A 8 0.55 -1.49 7.45
N VAL A 9 1.05 -2.29 8.40
CA VAL A 9 1.79 -3.52 8.09
C VAL A 9 1.14 -4.65 8.85
N GLU A 10 0.70 -5.69 8.14
CA GLU A 10 0.10 -6.87 8.74
C GLU A 10 1.07 -7.56 9.69
N ASP A 11 0.56 -8.02 10.82
CA ASP A 11 1.35 -8.77 11.79
C ASP A 11 2.06 -9.96 11.13
N GLY A 12 3.31 -10.20 11.52
CA GLY A 12 4.17 -11.22 10.92
C GLY A 12 4.85 -10.81 9.60
N VAL A 13 4.45 -9.70 8.95
CA VAL A 13 5.21 -9.15 7.83
C VAL A 13 6.52 -8.55 8.35
N LYS A 14 7.65 -9.15 7.96
CA LYS A 14 8.97 -8.59 8.26
C LYS A 14 9.20 -7.30 7.49
N TRP A 15 8.95 -6.15 8.11
CA TRP A 15 9.19 -4.83 7.54
C TRP A 15 10.45 -4.20 8.15
N THR A 16 11.55 -4.24 7.39
CA THR A 16 12.86 -3.74 7.84
C THR A 16 13.27 -2.49 7.07
N THR A 17 14.21 -1.70 7.63
CA THR A 17 14.79 -0.52 6.97
C THR A 17 15.36 -0.86 5.59
N TRP A 18 15.92 -2.06 5.40
CA TRP A 18 16.41 -2.49 4.10
C TRP A 18 15.29 -2.68 3.09
N LYS A 19 14.19 -3.35 3.47
CA LYS A 19 13.00 -3.50 2.62
C LYS A 19 12.34 -2.15 2.32
N LYS A 20 12.30 -1.26 3.31
CA LYS A 20 11.88 0.14 3.14
C LYS A 20 12.70 0.84 2.06
N ASN A 21 14.03 0.76 2.15
CA ASN A 21 14.94 1.38 1.19
C ASN A 21 14.82 0.76 -0.20
N GLN A 22 14.60 -0.56 -0.32
CA GLN A 22 14.33 -1.18 -1.62
C GLN A 22 13.06 -0.63 -2.26
N LEU A 23 11.99 -0.51 -1.48
CA LEU A 23 10.70 -0.05 -1.98
C LEU A 23 10.75 1.42 -2.41
N VAL A 24 11.36 2.28 -1.58
CA VAL A 24 11.42 3.72 -1.85
C VAL A 24 12.45 4.06 -2.93
N LYS A 25 13.68 3.54 -2.82
CA LYS A 25 14.79 3.96 -3.70
C LYS A 25 14.86 3.16 -4.99
N ARG A 26 14.33 1.93 -5.01
CA ARG A 26 14.45 1.02 -6.16
C ARG A 26 13.11 0.60 -6.73
N ASN A 27 12.01 1.02 -6.13
CA ASN A 27 10.66 0.62 -6.52
C ASN A 27 10.52 -0.91 -6.64
N LYS A 28 11.16 -1.62 -5.71
CA LYS A 28 11.26 -3.08 -5.69
C LYS A 28 11.09 -3.57 -4.27
N TYR A 29 10.56 -4.77 -4.10
CA TYR A 29 10.50 -5.41 -2.80
C TYR A 29 10.79 -6.89 -2.96
N LYS A 30 11.75 -7.40 -2.19
CA LYS A 30 12.10 -8.83 -2.19
C LYS A 30 11.27 -9.56 -1.13
N GLY A 31 10.29 -10.35 -1.58
CA GLY A 31 9.44 -11.19 -0.75
C GLY A 31 8.04 -11.36 -1.34
N SER A 32 7.32 -12.37 -0.86
CA SER A 32 5.93 -12.64 -1.24
C SER A 32 5.00 -11.88 -0.30
N VAL A 33 4.74 -10.61 -0.63
CA VAL A 33 3.77 -9.77 0.07
C VAL A 33 2.90 -9.05 -0.94
N TYR A 34 1.71 -8.67 -0.52
CA TYR A 34 0.80 -7.81 -1.26
C TYR A 34 0.87 -6.40 -0.70
N LEU A 35 0.90 -5.42 -1.60
CA LEU A 35 0.91 -4.01 -1.29
C LEU A 35 -0.47 -3.45 -1.62
N VAL A 36 -1.05 -2.74 -0.67
CA VAL A 36 -2.16 -1.83 -0.91
C VAL A 36 -1.57 -0.46 -1.15
N CYS A 37 -1.87 0.15 -2.29
CA CYS A 37 -1.29 1.43 -2.68
C CYS A 37 -2.32 2.34 -3.36
N SER A 38 -2.01 3.63 -3.46
CA SER A 38 -2.76 4.54 -4.33
C SER A 38 -2.63 4.07 -5.78
N SER A 39 -3.72 4.07 -6.54
CA SER A 39 -3.63 3.61 -7.93
C SER A 39 -2.86 4.59 -8.81
N PRO A 40 -2.07 4.11 -9.79
CA PRO A 40 -1.57 4.90 -10.90
C PRO A 40 -2.63 5.12 -12.01
N CYS A 41 -3.87 4.69 -11.83
CA CYS A 41 -5.00 4.99 -12.70
C CYS A 41 -5.85 6.10 -12.05
N ASP A 42 -6.13 7.19 -12.76
CA ASP A 42 -6.90 8.33 -12.21
C ASP A 42 -8.34 7.99 -11.79
N HIS A 43 -8.89 6.86 -12.26
CA HIS A 43 -10.24 6.41 -11.93
C HIS A 43 -10.34 5.46 -10.72
N TRP A 44 -9.20 5.10 -10.10
CA TRP A 44 -9.14 4.12 -9.03
C TRP A 44 -8.43 4.72 -7.82
N LEU A 45 -8.98 4.55 -6.62
CA LEU A 45 -8.35 5.08 -5.41
C LEU A 45 -7.21 4.20 -4.93
N PHE A 46 -7.47 2.89 -4.86
CA PHE A 46 -6.57 1.90 -4.32
C PHE A 46 -6.34 0.75 -5.30
N GLU A 47 -5.18 0.13 -5.19
CA GLU A 47 -4.82 -1.07 -5.94
C GLU A 47 -4.06 -2.06 -5.05
N VAL A 48 -4.33 -3.35 -5.27
CA VAL A 48 -3.58 -4.46 -4.67
C VAL A 48 -2.59 -5.00 -5.69
N ILE A 49 -1.31 -4.96 -5.35
CA ILE A 49 -0.25 -5.51 -6.19
C ILE A 49 0.66 -6.42 -5.39
N GLU A 50 1.03 -7.57 -5.95
CA GLU A 50 2.10 -8.38 -5.36
C GLU A 50 3.44 -7.65 -5.55
N ALA A 51 4.23 -7.54 -4.49
CA ALA A 51 5.50 -6.82 -4.45
C ALA A 51 6.45 -7.15 -5.61
N LYS A 52 6.48 -8.41 -6.06
CA LYS A 52 7.33 -8.87 -7.18
C LYS A 52 6.93 -8.28 -8.54
N HIS A 53 5.69 -7.82 -8.67
CA HIS A 53 5.14 -7.24 -9.90
C HIS A 53 5.23 -5.72 -9.96
N LEU A 54 5.86 -5.08 -8.97
CA LEU A 54 6.09 -3.63 -9.00
C LEU A 54 6.85 -3.21 -10.27
N THR A 55 6.22 -2.30 -11.03
CA THR A 55 6.79 -1.67 -12.21
C THR A 55 6.99 -0.18 -11.98
N LYS A 56 7.72 0.50 -12.88
CA LYS A 56 7.94 1.96 -12.84
C LYS A 56 6.63 2.77 -12.75
N ARG A 57 5.51 2.20 -13.21
CA ARG A 57 4.19 2.84 -13.13
C ARG A 57 3.80 3.26 -11.70
N TYR A 58 4.25 2.51 -10.69
CA TYR A 58 3.91 2.77 -9.28
C TYR A 58 4.90 3.72 -8.59
N GLU A 59 5.87 4.30 -9.31
CA GLU A 59 6.94 5.09 -8.70
C GLU A 59 6.40 6.30 -7.91
N ALA A 60 5.38 6.98 -8.45
CA ALA A 60 4.69 8.10 -7.83
C ALA A 60 3.61 7.71 -6.82
N CYS A 61 3.21 6.44 -6.77
CA CYS A 61 2.16 5.94 -5.88
C CYS A 61 2.65 5.81 -4.44
N TYR A 62 1.72 5.92 -3.49
CA TYR A 62 1.94 5.72 -2.06
C TYR A 62 1.59 4.29 -1.67
N VAL A 63 2.48 3.62 -0.95
CA VAL A 63 2.16 2.37 -0.25
C VAL A 63 1.47 2.72 1.06
N ILE A 64 0.29 2.13 1.24
CA ILE A 64 -0.63 2.38 2.34
C ILE A 64 -0.71 1.13 3.24
N GLY A 65 -0.64 -0.06 2.65
CA GLY A 65 -0.70 -1.32 3.38
C GLY A 65 0.30 -2.34 2.87
N ILE A 66 0.82 -3.20 3.76
CA ILE A 66 1.62 -4.39 3.39
C ILE A 66 1.01 -5.62 4.07
N MET A 67 0.74 -6.65 3.27
CA MET A 67 -0.02 -7.85 3.67
C MET A 67 0.73 -9.10 3.24
N GLN A 68 0.58 -10.19 3.98
CA GLN A 68 1.07 -11.50 3.57
C GLN A 68 0.19 -12.11 2.48
N THR A 69 -1.11 -11.87 2.54
CA THR A 69 -2.12 -12.50 1.68
C THR A 69 -2.92 -11.48 0.86
N ARG A 70 -3.47 -11.93 -0.25
CA ARG A 70 -4.35 -11.12 -1.09
C ARG A 70 -5.64 -10.79 -0.35
N GLU A 71 -6.16 -11.76 0.40
CA GLU A 71 -7.38 -11.65 1.19
C GLU A 71 -7.20 -10.61 2.31
N GLY A 72 -6.04 -10.58 2.97
CA GLY A 72 -5.67 -9.52 3.92
C GLY A 72 -5.72 -8.14 3.27
N ALA A 73 -5.14 -8.01 2.07
CA ALA A 73 -5.15 -6.75 1.32
C ALA A 73 -6.57 -6.29 0.95
N ILE A 74 -7.42 -7.20 0.51
CA ILE A 74 -8.83 -6.88 0.18
C ILE A 74 -9.59 -6.44 1.43
N ARG A 75 -9.44 -7.15 2.56
CA ARG A 75 -10.05 -6.76 3.84
C ARG A 75 -9.60 -5.38 4.30
N TYR A 76 -8.32 -5.07 4.12
CA TYR A 76 -7.79 -3.76 4.46
C TYR A 76 -8.35 -2.66 3.57
N ILE A 77 -8.49 -2.89 2.25
CA ILE A 77 -9.20 -1.94 1.36
C ILE A 77 -10.63 -1.71 1.82
N ALA A 78 -11.37 -2.76 2.19
CA ALA A 78 -12.72 -2.61 2.71
C ALA A 78 -12.76 -1.73 3.97
N SER A 79 -11.80 -1.91 4.88
CA SER A 79 -11.62 -1.05 6.07
C SER A 79 -11.32 0.40 5.70
N LEU A 80 -10.44 0.65 4.71
CA LEU A 80 -10.15 2.00 4.22
C LEU A 80 -11.40 2.67 3.64
N ILE A 81 -12.17 1.97 2.81
CA ILE A 81 -13.42 2.49 2.24
C ILE A 81 -14.41 2.83 3.34
N ASP A 82 -14.57 1.95 4.33
CA ASP A 82 -15.47 2.18 5.47
C ASP A 82 -15.05 3.40 6.29
N ASN A 83 -13.75 3.53 6.59
CA ASN A 83 -13.22 4.64 7.36
C ASN A 83 -13.30 5.99 6.62
N ILE A 84 -13.14 5.99 5.29
CA ILE A 84 -13.20 7.20 4.46
C ILE A 84 -14.65 7.63 4.21
N TYR A 85 -15.52 6.71 3.76
CA TYR A 85 -16.82 7.07 3.21
C TYR A 85 -17.98 6.87 4.18
N ASN A 86 -17.97 5.80 4.97
CA ASN A 86 -19.09 5.48 5.85
C ASN A 86 -18.92 6.16 7.21
N LYS A 87 -17.72 6.06 7.80
CA LYS A 87 -17.40 6.63 9.12
C LYS A 87 -16.83 8.03 9.03
N GLN A 88 -16.20 8.39 7.92
CA GLN A 88 -15.59 9.70 7.67
C GLN A 88 -14.59 10.12 8.77
N ILE A 89 -13.87 9.15 9.33
CA ILE A 89 -12.86 9.36 10.38
C ILE A 89 -11.46 9.61 9.81
N MET A 90 -11.28 9.39 8.50
CA MET A 90 -10.04 9.67 7.78
C MET A 90 -10.35 10.13 6.35
N SER A 91 -9.41 10.81 5.70
CA SER A 91 -9.52 11.19 4.29
C SER A 91 -8.47 10.50 3.43
N TYR A 92 -8.70 10.47 2.11
CA TYR A 92 -7.76 9.86 1.17
C TYR A 92 -6.43 10.63 1.10
N GLU A 93 -6.46 11.95 1.26
CA GLU A 93 -5.30 12.82 1.23
C GLU A 93 -4.31 12.49 2.35
N VAL A 94 -4.82 12.13 3.54
CA VAL A 94 -3.98 11.70 4.68
C VAL A 94 -3.17 10.46 4.32
N LEU A 95 -3.73 9.54 3.53
CA LEU A 95 -3.03 8.32 3.10
C LEU A 95 -1.97 8.59 2.01
N THR A 96 -2.07 9.71 1.31
CA THR A 96 -1.22 10.08 0.16
C THR A 96 -0.29 11.26 0.44
N THR A 97 0.00 11.53 1.73
CA THR A 97 0.91 12.58 2.20
C THR A 97 2.08 12.00 2.99
#